data_AF-A0A851F5S6-F1
#
_entry.id   AF-A0A851F5S6-F1
#
_cell.length_a   1.000
_cell.length_b   1.000
_cell.length_c   1.000
_cell.angle_alpha   90.00
_cell.angle_beta   90.00
_cell.angle_gamma   90.00
#
_symmetry.space_group_name_H-M   'P 1'
#
loop_
_entity.id
_entity.type
_entity.pdbx_description
1 polymer ?
#
loop_
_entity_poly.entity_id
_entity_poly.type
_entity_poly.pdbx_seq_one_letter_code
_entity_poly.pdbx_strand_id
1 'polypeptide(L)'
;LNENWAPEEGRGQDLAQHLHQEGLAGPLRWLENCLRRVAEDREEDGVSCPVPLVPLTEENEDAMEDRGFRTLLRQLGLRPPANEQESFWRIPAALTPQQLRRAAASIAHRGANSSGSPQDPPEPPKCPQDTAPAEQLLPELGSDSESEESVPVPVPVPVHSATKRRRELDSEDEDEDGG
;
A
#
# COMPACT_ATOMS: atom_id res chain seq x y z
N LEU A 1 -24.23 -0.74 -12.74
CA LEU A 1 -24.87 0.49 -12.25
C LEU A 1 -23.77 1.38 -11.70
N ASN A 2 -23.43 2.44 -12.43
CA ASN A 2 -22.43 3.40 -11.98
C ASN A 2 -23.12 4.26 -10.91
N GLU A 3 -23.07 3.82 -9.66
CA GLU A 3 -23.54 4.62 -8.53
C GLU A 3 -22.78 5.95 -8.58
N ASN A 4 -23.53 7.02 -8.85
CA ASN A 4 -23.03 8.39 -8.97
C ASN A 4 -22.59 8.87 -7.58
N TRP A 5 -21.44 8.39 -7.14
CA TRP A 5 -20.78 8.84 -5.93
C TRP A 5 -20.25 10.26 -6.17
N ALA A 6 -21.06 11.26 -5.79
CA ALA A 6 -20.59 12.63 -5.70
C ALA A 6 -19.82 12.80 -4.38
N PRO A 7 -18.56 13.25 -4.40
CA PRO A 7 -17.79 13.49 -3.18
C PRO A 7 -18.28 14.77 -2.50
N GLU A 8 -18.97 14.63 -1.37
CA GLU A 8 -19.08 15.74 -0.42
C GLU A 8 -17.77 15.82 0.37
N GLU A 9 -17.22 17.02 0.53
CA GLU A 9 -16.01 17.29 1.30
C GLU A 9 -16.20 16.80 2.75
N GLY A 10 -15.23 16.06 3.30
CA GLY A 10 -15.24 15.64 4.72
C GLY A 10 -16.14 14.45 5.08
N ARG A 11 -16.70 13.71 4.10
CA ARG A 11 -17.47 12.49 4.42
C ARG A 11 -16.64 11.51 5.26
N GLY A 12 -17.24 11.02 6.33
CA GLY A 12 -16.61 10.06 7.24
C GLY A 12 -15.69 10.66 8.29
N GLN A 13 -15.45 11.98 8.32
CA GLN A 13 -14.53 12.59 9.28
C GLN A 13 -14.98 12.41 10.73
N ASP A 14 -16.25 12.69 11.04
CA ASP A 14 -16.80 12.51 12.40
C ASP A 14 -16.75 11.04 12.84
N LEU A 15 -17.07 10.12 11.90
CA LEU A 15 -17.03 8.68 12.15
C LEU A 15 -15.59 8.20 12.35
N ALA A 16 -14.64 8.69 11.56
CA ALA A 16 -13.22 8.38 11.74
C ALA A 16 -12.71 8.89 13.09
N GLN A 17 -13.12 10.08 13.53
CA GLN A 17 -12.78 10.60 14.84
C GLN A 17 -13.36 9.75 15.97
N HIS A 18 -14.60 9.27 15.82
CA HIS A 18 -15.23 8.36 16.77
C HIS A 18 -14.48 7.02 16.85
N LEU A 19 -14.26 6.36 15.72
CA LEU A 19 -13.51 5.09 15.65
C LEU A 19 -12.10 5.22 16.22
N HIS A 20 -11.45 6.37 16.03
CA HIS A 20 -10.15 6.65 16.63
C HIS A 20 -10.23 6.64 18.18
N GLN A 21 -11.29 7.21 18.76
CA GLN A 21 -11.52 7.20 20.21
C GLN A 21 -11.89 5.79 20.73
N GLU A 22 -12.43 4.94 19.87
CA GLU A 22 -12.73 3.52 20.16
C GLU A 22 -11.50 2.61 20.05
N GLY A 23 -10.32 3.17 19.73
CA GLY A 23 -9.06 2.42 19.67
C GLY A 23 -8.66 1.94 18.27
N LEU A 24 -9.42 2.28 17.22
CA LEU A 24 -9.12 1.89 15.83
C LEU A 24 -8.09 2.81 15.15
N ALA A 25 -7.20 3.44 15.92
CA ALA A 25 -6.19 4.34 15.41
C ALA A 25 -5.19 3.66 14.45
N GLY A 26 -4.82 2.40 14.73
CA GLY A 26 -3.98 1.58 13.86
C GLY A 26 -4.64 1.33 12.50
N PRO A 27 -5.84 0.72 12.46
CA PRO A 27 -6.58 0.45 11.23
C PRO A 27 -6.92 1.70 10.42
N LEU A 28 -7.25 2.83 11.07
CA LEU A 28 -7.48 4.09 10.37
C LEU A 28 -6.21 4.59 9.67
N ARG A 29 -5.04 4.48 10.30
CA ARG A 29 -3.75 4.84 9.69
C ARG A 29 -3.39 3.89 8.55
N TRP A 30 -3.68 2.59 8.68
CA TRP A 30 -3.51 1.62 7.61
C TRP A 30 -4.34 2.01 6.39
N LEU A 31 -5.63 2.29 6.57
CA LEU A 31 -6.53 2.70 5.51
C LEU A 31 -6.07 4.01 4.85
N GLU A 32 -5.64 5.00 5.64
CA GLU A 32 -5.06 6.27 5.15
C GLU A 32 -3.88 6.00 4.20
N ASN A 33 -2.96 5.14 4.61
CA ASN A 33 -1.80 4.78 3.79
C ASN A 33 -2.18 4.02 2.52
N CYS A 34 -3.13 3.09 2.60
CA CYS A 34 -3.65 2.40 1.42
C CYS A 34 -4.21 3.39 0.39
N LEU A 35 -5.01 4.37 0.83
CA LEU A 35 -5.60 5.37 -0.06
C LEU A 35 -4.54 6.28 -0.69
N ARG A 36 -3.52 6.70 0.06
CA ARG A 36 -2.42 7.52 -0.48
C ARG A 36 -1.60 6.76 -1.51
N ARG A 37 -1.20 5.53 -1.21
CA ARG A 37 -0.42 4.69 -2.13
C ARG A 37 -1.15 4.46 -3.44
N VAL A 38 -2.43 4.08 -3.39
CA VAL A 38 -3.22 3.90 -4.62
C VAL A 38 -3.37 5.21 -5.41
N ALA A 39 -3.39 6.37 -4.75
CA ALA A 39 -3.39 7.66 -5.44
C ALA A 39 -2.06 7.91 -6.16
N GLU A 40 -0.93 7.61 -5.51
CA GLU A 40 0.42 7.71 -6.08
C GLU A 40 0.60 6.74 -7.26
N ASP A 41 0.28 5.46 -7.08
CA ASP A 41 0.37 4.43 -8.12
C ASP A 41 -0.41 4.82 -9.38
N ARG A 42 -1.62 5.37 -9.22
CA ARG A 42 -2.46 5.81 -10.35
C ARG A 42 -1.90 7.00 -11.11
N GLU A 43 -1.13 7.86 -10.45
CA GLU A 43 -0.47 9.00 -11.11
C GLU A 43 0.82 8.61 -11.81
N GLU A 44 1.55 7.64 -11.26
CA GLU A 44 2.77 7.11 -11.86
C GLU A 44 2.46 6.25 -13.10
N ASP A 45 1.52 5.30 -12.98
CA ASP A 45 1.22 4.33 -14.03
C ASP A 45 0.26 4.87 -15.10
N GLY A 46 -0.53 5.91 -14.76
CA GLY A 46 -1.61 6.42 -15.59
C GLY A 46 -2.78 5.43 -15.79
N VAL A 47 -2.77 4.30 -15.10
CA VAL A 47 -3.79 3.24 -15.19
C VAL A 47 -4.59 3.18 -13.90
N SER A 48 -5.92 3.11 -14.00
CA SER A 48 -6.82 2.96 -12.85
C SER A 48 -7.54 1.62 -12.90
N CYS A 49 -7.08 0.67 -12.09
CA CYS A 49 -7.76 -0.60 -11.84
C CYS A 49 -8.32 -0.67 -10.40
N PRO A 50 -9.35 -1.51 -10.13
CA PRO A 50 -9.83 -1.72 -8.77
C PRO A 50 -8.78 -2.43 -7.90
N VAL A 51 -8.46 -1.86 -6.74
CA VAL A 51 -7.42 -2.39 -5.83
C VAL A 51 -8.07 -3.05 -4.62
N PRO A 52 -7.73 -4.31 -4.27
CA PRO A 52 -8.24 -4.96 -3.07
C PRO A 52 -7.59 -4.40 -1.79
N LEU A 53 -8.38 -4.21 -0.74
CA LEU A 53 -7.90 -3.97 0.61
C LEU A 53 -7.68 -5.30 1.31
N VAL A 54 -6.41 -5.65 1.50
CA VAL A 54 -6.00 -6.90 2.14
C VAL A 54 -5.47 -6.56 3.55
N PRO A 55 -6.20 -6.88 4.63
CA PRO A 55 -5.68 -6.75 5.98
C PRO A 55 -4.59 -7.81 6.21
N LEU A 56 -3.37 -7.36 6.51
CA LEU A 56 -2.21 -8.25 6.71
C LEU A 56 -1.85 -8.42 8.19
N THR A 57 -2.66 -7.85 9.09
CA THR A 57 -2.50 -7.94 10.54
C THR A 57 -3.87 -8.23 11.15
N GLU A 58 -3.87 -8.94 12.28
CA GLU A 58 -5.07 -9.27 13.05
C GLU A 58 -5.88 -8.01 13.40
N GLU A 59 -5.21 -6.96 13.89
CA GLU A 59 -5.85 -5.66 14.19
C GLU A 59 -6.64 -5.08 13.00
N ASN A 60 -6.10 -5.21 11.78
CA ASN A 60 -6.78 -4.73 10.58
C ASN A 60 -7.90 -5.67 10.15
N GLU A 61 -7.75 -6.98 10.36
CA GLU A 61 -8.79 -7.97 10.08
C GLU A 61 -10.00 -7.78 11.01
N ASP A 62 -9.76 -7.63 12.31
CA ASP A 62 -10.78 -7.32 13.31
C ASP A 62 -11.53 -6.03 12.96
N ALA A 63 -10.80 -4.99 12.54
CA ALA A 63 -11.41 -3.74 12.09
C ALA A 63 -12.29 -3.92 10.84
N MET A 64 -11.98 -4.88 9.97
CA MET A 64 -12.81 -5.18 8.79
C MET A 64 -14.11 -5.90 9.15
N GLU A 65 -14.22 -6.46 10.36
CA GLU A 65 -15.48 -6.99 10.91
C GLU A 65 -16.31 -5.91 11.62
N ASP A 66 -15.66 -4.86 12.14
CA ASP A 66 -16.33 -3.76 12.84
C ASP A 66 -17.35 -3.01 11.94
N ARG A 67 -18.55 -2.81 12.49
CA ARG A 67 -19.65 -2.17 11.77
C ARG A 67 -19.38 -0.70 11.48
N GLY A 68 -18.74 0.00 12.41
CA GLY A 68 -18.42 1.42 12.27
C GLY A 68 -17.36 1.63 11.18
N PHE A 69 -16.29 0.83 11.20
CA PHE A 69 -15.22 0.85 10.21
C PHE A 69 -15.75 0.49 8.82
N ARG A 70 -16.56 -0.55 8.66
CA ARG A 70 -17.22 -0.88 7.38
C ARG A 70 -18.16 0.23 6.90
N THR A 71 -18.81 0.93 7.82
CA THR A 71 -19.64 2.11 7.48
C THR A 71 -18.77 3.25 6.97
N LEU A 72 -17.62 3.49 7.60
CA LEU A 72 -16.62 4.45 7.12
C LEU A 72 -16.13 4.09 5.72
N LEU A 73 -15.77 2.83 5.45
CA LEU A 73 -15.34 2.39 4.11
C LEU A 73 -16.36 2.76 3.02
N ARG A 74 -17.66 2.54 3.28
CA ARG A 74 -18.73 2.95 2.36
C ARG A 74 -18.82 4.47 2.21
N GLN A 75 -18.68 5.22 3.29
CA GLN A 75 -18.67 6.69 3.26
C GLN A 75 -17.46 7.26 2.51
N LEU A 76 -16.37 6.51 2.37
CA LEU A 76 -15.22 6.89 1.56
C LEU A 76 -15.34 6.42 0.10
N GLY A 77 -16.43 5.72 -0.25
CA GLY A 77 -16.69 5.21 -1.59
C GLY A 77 -16.03 3.87 -1.89
N LEU A 78 -15.57 3.13 -0.88
CA LEU A 78 -15.06 1.77 -1.06
C LEU A 78 -16.21 0.78 -1.16
N ARG A 79 -15.96 -0.27 -1.93
CA ARG A 79 -16.97 -1.27 -2.25
C ARG A 79 -16.78 -2.52 -1.37
N PRO A 80 -17.86 -3.06 -0.78
CA PRO A 80 -17.79 -4.36 -0.14
C PRO A 80 -17.53 -5.48 -1.17
N PRO A 81 -17.10 -6.66 -0.71
CA PRO A 81 -17.05 -7.85 -1.57
C PRO A 81 -18.43 -8.14 -2.19
N ALA A 82 -18.46 -8.54 -3.47
CA ALA A 82 -19.70 -8.72 -4.24
C ALA A 82 -20.66 -9.77 -3.67
N ASN A 83 -20.08 -10.91 -3.30
CA ASN A 83 -20.71 -12.19 -2.99
C ASN A 83 -19.62 -13.11 -2.41
N GLU A 84 -19.95 -14.40 -2.21
CA GLU A 84 -19.03 -15.42 -1.69
C GLU A 84 -17.78 -15.68 -2.54
N GLN A 85 -17.69 -15.11 -3.76
CA GLN A 85 -16.49 -15.23 -4.59
C GLN A 85 -15.42 -14.18 -4.30
N GLU A 86 -15.80 -13.03 -3.71
CA GLU A 86 -14.85 -12.00 -3.30
C GLU A 86 -14.70 -12.00 -1.78
N SER A 87 -13.45 -11.94 -1.30
CA SER A 87 -13.16 -11.87 0.13
C SER A 87 -12.83 -10.45 0.60
N PHE A 88 -12.34 -9.59 -0.31
CA PHE A 88 -11.77 -8.29 0.05
C PHE A 88 -12.63 -7.12 -0.41
N TRP A 89 -12.65 -6.08 0.41
CA TRP A 89 -13.14 -4.77 0.00
C TRP A 89 -12.27 -4.21 -1.12
N ARG A 90 -12.82 -3.32 -1.95
CA ARG A 90 -12.07 -2.72 -3.05
C ARG A 90 -12.13 -1.20 -3.04
N ILE A 91 -11.01 -0.60 -3.39
CA ILE A 91 -10.91 0.78 -3.87
C ILE A 91 -11.31 0.78 -5.35
N PRO A 92 -12.45 1.38 -5.74
CA PRO A 92 -12.88 1.36 -7.13
C PRO A 92 -11.91 2.09 -8.07
N ALA A 93 -11.85 1.66 -9.32
CA ALA A 93 -11.11 2.35 -10.39
C ALA A 93 -11.62 3.78 -10.65
N ALA A 94 -12.91 4.02 -10.37
CA ALA A 94 -13.54 5.32 -10.60
C ALA A 94 -13.09 6.42 -9.61
N LEU A 95 -12.48 6.07 -8.48
CA LEU A 95 -11.95 7.07 -7.54
C LEU A 95 -10.68 7.71 -8.10
N THR A 96 -10.68 9.01 -8.31
CA THR A 96 -9.50 9.71 -8.83
C THR A 96 -8.42 9.84 -7.75
N PRO A 97 -7.14 10.03 -8.12
CA PRO A 97 -6.08 10.31 -7.14
C PRO A 97 -6.44 11.45 -6.17
N GLN A 98 -7.07 12.53 -6.67
CA GLN A 98 -7.54 13.64 -5.83
C GLN A 98 -8.65 13.21 -4.85
N GLN A 99 -9.59 12.35 -5.27
CA GLN A 99 -10.62 11.84 -4.37
C GLN A 99 -10.02 10.94 -3.29
N LEU A 100 -9.07 10.08 -3.64
CA LEU A 100 -8.36 9.21 -2.70
C LEU A 100 -7.58 10.02 -1.65
N ARG A 101 -6.88 11.09 -2.07
CA ARG A 101 -6.18 11.98 -1.13
C ARG A 101 -7.12 12.70 -0.18
N ARG A 102 -8.27 13.17 -0.67
CA ARG A 102 -9.28 13.80 0.20
C ARG A 102 -9.85 12.80 1.21
N ALA A 103 -10.16 11.58 0.78
CA ALA A 103 -10.60 10.50 1.66
C ALA A 103 -9.54 10.13 2.71
N ALA A 104 -8.26 10.08 2.34
CA ALA A 104 -7.16 9.88 3.30
C ALA A 104 -7.07 11.06 4.30
N ALA A 105 -7.22 12.30 3.82
CA ALA A 105 -7.16 13.49 4.67
C ALA A 105 -8.33 13.59 5.66
N SER A 106 -9.53 13.11 5.31
CA SER A 106 -10.69 13.12 6.21
C SER A 106 -10.58 12.12 7.36
N ILE A 107 -9.77 11.07 7.21
CA ILE A 107 -9.54 10.06 8.27
C ILE A 107 -8.23 10.26 9.03
N ALA A 108 -7.31 11.07 8.48
CA ALA A 108 -6.05 11.38 9.12
C ALA A 108 -6.30 12.06 10.48
N HIS A 109 -5.75 11.46 11.54
CA HIS A 109 -5.81 12.09 12.85
C HIS A 109 -4.92 13.33 12.86
N ARG A 110 -5.53 14.51 12.81
CA ARG A 110 -4.82 15.77 13.04
C ARG A 110 -4.55 15.92 14.53
N GLY A 111 -3.60 15.12 15.03
CA GLY A 111 -2.94 15.42 16.29
C GLY A 111 -2.37 16.84 16.20
N ALA A 112 -2.40 17.58 17.30
CA ALA A 112 -2.00 18.98 17.38
C ALA A 112 -0.53 19.24 16.97
N ASN A 113 -0.19 19.21 15.68
CA ASN A 113 1.15 19.54 15.19
C ASN A 113 1.22 20.12 13.76
N SER A 114 0.12 20.58 13.15
CA SER A 114 0.21 21.31 11.87
C SER A 114 0.25 22.84 12.00
N SER A 115 0.40 23.38 13.21
CA SER A 115 0.75 24.80 13.40
C SER A 115 2.25 24.92 13.66
N GLY A 116 3.06 24.59 12.66
CA GLY A 116 4.48 24.91 12.63
C GLY A 116 4.75 25.67 11.34
N SER A 117 4.71 27.01 11.42
CA SER A 117 5.33 27.87 10.41
C SER A 117 6.77 27.40 10.12
N PRO A 118 7.34 27.65 8.93
CA PRO A 118 8.76 27.41 8.69
C PRO A 118 9.57 28.24 9.69
N GLN A 119 10.06 27.63 10.76
CA GLN A 119 11.13 28.23 11.55
C GLN A 119 12.40 28.11 10.71
N ASP A 120 12.94 29.27 10.39
CA ASP A 120 14.33 29.52 10.03
C ASP A 120 15.27 28.49 10.68
N PRO A 121 16.19 27.85 9.91
CA PRO A 121 17.09 26.85 10.48
C PRO A 121 17.97 27.50 11.55
N PRO A 122 18.11 26.91 12.75
CA PRO A 122 18.99 27.46 13.78
C PRO A 122 20.44 27.44 13.27
N GLU A 123 21.06 28.62 13.26
CA GLU A 123 22.46 28.84 12.92
C GLU A 123 23.36 27.88 13.75
N PRO A 124 24.32 27.18 13.14
CA PRO A 124 25.15 26.22 13.86
C PRO A 124 26.00 26.92 14.94
N PRO A 125 26.25 26.26 16.09
CA PRO A 125 27.05 26.81 17.17
C PRO A 125 28.49 27.07 16.68
N LYS A 126 28.96 28.31 16.88
CA LYS A 126 30.38 28.69 16.67
C LYS A 126 31.27 27.82 17.55
N CYS A 127 31.99 26.88 16.93
CA CYS A 127 33.09 26.18 17.58
C CYS A 127 34.20 27.18 17.99
N PRO A 128 34.81 27.03 19.18
CA PRO A 128 35.95 27.86 19.58
C PRO A 128 37.12 27.64 18.62
N GLN A 129 37.73 28.73 18.19
CA GLN A 129 38.84 28.74 17.25
C GLN A 129 40.13 28.40 18.02
N ASP A 130 40.61 27.17 17.83
CA ASP A 130 41.98 26.80 18.18
C ASP A 130 42.88 26.99 16.96
N THR A 131 43.97 27.71 17.20
CA THR A 131 44.90 28.26 16.22
C THR A 131 45.84 27.16 15.71
N ALA A 132 45.85 26.88 14.40
CA ALA A 132 47.03 26.30 13.73
C ALA A 132 47.00 26.53 12.20
N PRO A 133 48.13 26.93 11.56
CA PRO A 133 48.15 27.39 10.18
C PRO A 133 48.46 26.28 9.16
N ALA A 134 47.99 26.51 7.92
CA ALA A 134 48.54 26.21 6.59
C ALA A 134 49.24 24.85 6.39
N GLU A 135 48.75 24.01 5.47
CA GLU A 135 49.33 23.71 4.14
C GLU A 135 48.94 22.23 3.87
N GLN A 136 48.60 21.67 2.71
CA GLN A 136 48.87 21.94 1.30
C GLN A 136 48.07 20.89 0.46
N LEU A 137 47.80 21.23 -0.81
CA LEU A 137 47.71 20.34 -1.99
C LEU A 137 46.66 19.20 -2.08
N LEU A 138 45.73 19.37 -3.02
CA LEU A 138 45.34 18.35 -4.03
C LEU A 138 46.26 18.55 -5.27
N PRO A 139 46.43 17.61 -6.25
CA PRO A 139 45.57 16.50 -6.70
C PRO A 139 46.35 15.18 -6.97
N GLU A 140 45.73 14.05 -7.32
CA GLU A 140 45.64 13.45 -8.68
C GLU A 140 45.05 12.02 -8.48
N LEU A 141 43.96 11.64 -9.14
CA LEU A 141 43.91 10.83 -10.37
C LEU A 141 44.74 9.53 -10.36
N GLY A 142 44.02 8.41 -10.55
CA GLY A 142 44.56 7.15 -11.07
C GLY A 142 44.75 6.06 -10.02
N SER A 143 43.73 5.23 -9.82
CA SER A 143 43.95 3.87 -9.31
C SER A 143 43.25 2.90 -10.25
N ASP A 144 43.99 2.52 -11.28
CA ASP A 144 43.72 1.34 -12.08
C ASP A 144 44.06 0.11 -11.21
N SER A 145 43.08 -0.77 -11.02
CA SER A 145 43.31 -2.05 -10.36
C SER A 145 42.57 -3.11 -11.16
N GLU A 146 43.27 -3.62 -12.17
CA GLU A 146 42.98 -4.90 -12.80
C GLU A 146 43.01 -6.02 -11.76
N SER A 147 41.97 -6.86 -11.76
CA SER A 147 42.07 -8.23 -11.29
C SER A 147 41.03 -9.08 -12.02
N GLU A 148 41.56 -9.95 -12.87
CA GLU A 148 40.86 -11.04 -13.53
C GLU A 148 40.42 -12.11 -12.52
N GLU A 149 39.20 -12.64 -12.63
CA GLU A 149 38.97 -14.10 -12.57
C GLU A 149 37.57 -14.42 -13.14
N SER A 150 37.56 -15.02 -14.33
CA SER A 150 36.35 -15.58 -14.94
C SER A 150 36.06 -16.96 -14.36
N VAL A 151 34.99 -17.08 -13.57
CA VAL A 151 34.38 -18.37 -13.25
C VAL A 151 33.12 -18.58 -14.11
N PRO A 152 33.07 -19.60 -15.00
CA PRO A 152 31.86 -19.88 -15.75
C PRO A 152 30.80 -20.50 -14.82
N VAL A 153 29.67 -19.81 -14.70
CA VAL A 153 28.46 -20.30 -14.05
C VAL A 153 27.86 -21.42 -14.92
N PRO A 154 27.52 -22.60 -14.39
CA PRO A 154 26.87 -23.64 -15.17
C PRO A 154 25.47 -23.17 -15.59
N VAL A 155 25.24 -23.21 -16.90
CA VAL A 155 23.97 -22.88 -17.56
C VAL A 155 22.89 -23.86 -17.09
N PRO A 156 21.73 -23.41 -16.57
CA PRO A 156 20.62 -24.31 -16.35
C PRO A 156 20.04 -24.73 -17.71
N VAL A 157 19.99 -26.05 -17.92
CA VAL A 157 19.35 -26.70 -19.06
C VAL A 157 17.87 -26.28 -19.18
N PRO A 158 17.37 -25.91 -20.38
CA PRO A 158 15.94 -25.77 -20.59
C PRO A 158 15.32 -27.17 -20.62
N VAL A 159 14.55 -27.51 -19.59
CA VAL A 159 13.68 -28.70 -19.62
C VAL A 159 12.56 -28.41 -20.60
N HIS A 160 12.54 -29.19 -21.68
CA HIS A 160 11.51 -29.14 -22.70
C HIS A 160 10.13 -29.39 -22.08
N SER A 161 9.20 -28.53 -22.47
CA SER A 161 7.75 -28.60 -22.27
C SER A 161 7.22 -30.04 -22.26
N ALA A 162 6.75 -30.50 -21.10
CA ALA A 162 5.95 -31.70 -21.00
C ALA A 162 4.59 -31.42 -21.68
N THR A 163 4.46 -31.90 -22.91
CA THR A 163 3.19 -31.97 -23.61
C THR A 163 2.45 -33.23 -23.19
N LYS A 164 1.15 -33.06 -22.87
CA LYS A 164 0.06 -34.04 -22.94
C LYS A 164 0.30 -35.39 -22.25
N ARG A 165 -0.36 -35.58 -21.09
CA ARG A 165 -1.16 -36.79 -20.86
C ARG A 165 -2.55 -36.43 -20.37
N ARG A 166 -3.49 -36.52 -21.31
CA ARG A 166 -4.92 -36.72 -21.09
C ARG A 166 -5.06 -37.91 -20.12
N ARG A 167 -5.57 -37.67 -18.92
CA ARG A 167 -6.00 -38.73 -18.01
C ARG A 167 -7.50 -38.83 -18.20
N GLU A 168 -7.92 -39.86 -18.92
CA GLU A 168 -9.33 -40.25 -18.98
C GLU A 168 -9.69 -40.72 -17.57
N LEU A 169 -10.71 -40.11 -16.98
CA LEU A 169 -11.34 -40.60 -15.77
C LEU A 169 -12.34 -41.66 -16.23
N ASP A 170 -11.90 -42.90 -16.16
CA ASP A 170 -12.78 -44.05 -16.13
C ASP A 170 -13.13 -44.29 -14.65
N SER A 171 -14.42 -44.26 -14.34
CA SER A 171 -14.93 -44.60 -13.01
C SER A 171 -16.20 -45.39 -13.23
N GLU A 172 -16.02 -46.70 -13.37
CA GLU A 172 -17.05 -47.72 -13.24
C GLU A 172 -17.32 -48.04 -11.76
N ASP A 173 -18.56 -48.45 -11.50
CA ASP A 173 -19.15 -49.06 -10.30
C ASP A 173 -19.29 -48.23 -9.00
N GLU A 174 -20.53 -48.12 -8.48
CA GLU A 174 -21.06 -49.08 -7.50
C GLU A 174 -22.61 -49.10 -7.53
N ASP A 175 -23.15 -50.29 -7.27
CA ASP A 175 -24.55 -50.71 -7.23
C ASP A 175 -25.42 -49.94 -6.24
N GLU A 176 -26.72 -49.78 -6.56
CA GLU A 176 -27.74 -49.69 -5.51
C GLU A 176 -29.00 -50.51 -5.89
N ASP A 177 -29.04 -51.69 -5.29
CA ASP A 177 -30.22 -52.52 -5.03
C ASP A 177 -31.08 -51.87 -3.92
N GLY A 178 -32.40 -51.85 -4.12
CA GLY A 178 -33.34 -51.79 -2.99
C GLY A 178 -34.49 -50.78 -3.13
N GLY A 179 -35.67 -51.28 -3.52
CA GLY A 179 -36.96 -50.59 -3.31
C GLY A 179 -38.06 -50.94 -4.30
#